data_AF-A0A0R1YLR7-F1
#
_entry.id   AF-A0A0R1YLR7-F1
#
_cell.length_a   1.000
_cell.length_b   1.000
_cell.length_c   1.000
_cell.angle_alpha   90.00
_cell.angle_beta   90.00
_cell.angle_gamma   90.00
#
_symmetry.space_group_name_H-M   'P 1'
#
loop_
_entity.id
_entity.type
_entity.pdbx_description
1 polymer ?
#
loop_
_entity_poly.entity_id
_entity_poly.type
_entity_poly.pdbx_seq_one_letter_code
_entity_poly.pdbx_strand_id
1 'polypeptide(L)'
;MATASMNFKVDEKTKSLFTQAAEKMGLSSSALLNIFVTRVAREQAVPFSLKVVPDKNEAFDEESKKAMIKELAIVNGLIPDDDNKVDDLDEYFKKLGV
;
A
#
# COMPACT_ATOMS: atom_id res chain seq x y z
N MET A 1 18.26 27.71 5.28
CA MET A 1 18.09 26.34 4.72
C MET A 1 18.41 26.40 3.24
N ALA A 2 19.18 25.44 2.71
CA ALA A 2 19.48 25.39 1.28
C ALA A 2 18.22 24.99 0.51
N THR A 3 17.87 25.75 -0.52
CA THR A 3 16.73 25.45 -1.41
C THR A 3 17.22 24.61 -2.58
N ALA A 4 16.61 23.45 -2.81
CA ALA A 4 16.85 22.61 -3.97
C ALA A 4 15.64 22.68 -4.92
N SER A 5 15.89 22.66 -6.23
CA SER A 5 14.83 22.66 -7.25
C SER A 5 14.50 21.24 -7.69
N MET A 6 13.20 20.96 -7.87
CA MET A 6 12.71 19.72 -8.46
C MET A 6 11.94 20.07 -9.74
N ASN A 7 12.31 19.44 -10.85
CA ASN A 7 11.61 19.59 -12.13
C ASN A 7 10.81 18.33 -12.42
N PHE A 8 9.54 18.47 -12.77
CA PHE A 8 8.69 17.38 -13.21
C PHE A 8 7.81 17.83 -14.38
N LYS A 9 7.47 16.88 -15.25
CA LYS A 9 6.53 17.09 -16.35
C LYS A 9 5.19 16.51 -15.96
N VAL A 10 4.12 17.20 -16.33
CA VAL A 10 2.75 16.78 -16.06
C VAL A 10 1.88 17.17 -17.26
N ASP A 11 0.85 16.39 -17.53
CA ASP A 11 -0.13 16.72 -18.56
C ASP A 11 -0.84 18.05 -18.24
N GLU A 12 -1.24 18.76 -19.29
CA GLU A 12 -1.89 20.07 -19.18
C GLU A 12 -3.20 20.01 -18.40
N LYS A 13 -3.99 18.94 -18.58
CA LYS A 13 -5.26 18.76 -17.86
C LYS A 13 -5.02 18.56 -16.37
N THR A 14 -4.05 17.71 -16.02
CA THR A 14 -3.68 17.43 -14.64
C THR A 14 -3.14 18.68 -13.94
N LYS A 15 -2.35 19.51 -14.65
CA LYS A 15 -1.88 20.80 -14.14
C LYS A 15 -3.05 21.73 -13.81
N SER A 16 -4.02 21.85 -14.71
CA SER A 16 -5.20 22.70 -14.52
C SER A 16 -6.03 22.25 -13.32
N LEU A 17 -6.29 20.94 -13.21
CA LEU A 17 -7.03 20.36 -12.09
C LEU A 17 -6.31 20.57 -10.76
N PHE A 18 -4.99 20.38 -10.73
CA PHE A 18 -4.19 20.58 -9.52
C PHE A 18 -4.22 22.04 -9.07
N THR A 19 -4.08 23.00 -9.99
CA THR A 19 -4.17 24.44 -9.66
C THR A 19 -5.55 24.81 -9.12
N GLN A 20 -6.62 24.35 -9.77
CA GLN A 20 -7.99 24.58 -9.25
C GLN A 20 -8.19 23.96 -7.87
N ALA A 21 -7.64 22.77 -7.60
CA ALA A 21 -7.74 22.15 -6.30
C ALA A 21 -6.99 22.97 -5.22
N ALA A 22 -5.79 23.45 -5.52
CA ALA A 22 -5.03 24.31 -4.63
C ALA A 22 -5.76 25.63 -4.34
N GLU A 23 -6.30 26.29 -5.38
CA GLU A 23 -7.06 27.53 -5.24
C GLU A 23 -8.32 27.36 -4.36
N LYS A 24 -9.07 26.26 -4.55
CA LYS A 24 -10.22 25.93 -3.70
C LYS A 24 -9.84 25.73 -2.23
N MET A 25 -8.59 25.34 -1.96
CA MET A 25 -8.03 25.20 -0.61
C MET A 25 -7.39 26.48 -0.09
N GLY A 26 -7.39 27.58 -0.86
CA GLY A 26 -6.73 28.84 -0.51
C GLY A 26 -5.20 28.77 -0.56
N LEU A 27 -4.66 27.80 -1.30
CA LEU A 27 -3.23 27.54 -1.41
C LEU A 27 -2.73 27.78 -2.84
N SER A 28 -1.44 28.09 -2.99
CA SER A 28 -0.79 28.00 -4.29
C SER A 28 -0.42 26.55 -4.62
N SER A 29 -0.31 26.23 -5.91
CA SER A 29 0.13 24.90 -6.38
C SER A 29 1.48 24.50 -5.76
N SER A 30 2.42 25.45 -5.64
CA SER A 30 3.72 25.21 -5.00
C SER A 30 3.62 24.95 -3.50
N ALA A 31 2.72 25.66 -2.78
CA ALA A 31 2.51 25.43 -1.36
C ALA A 31 1.92 24.03 -1.10
N LEU A 32 0.92 23.64 -1.90
CA LEU A 32 0.30 22.32 -1.81
C LEU A 32 1.32 21.20 -2.11
N LEU A 33 2.13 21.38 -3.15
CA LEU A 33 3.19 20.43 -3.50
C LEU A 33 4.25 20.32 -2.39
N ASN A 34 4.63 21.44 -1.78
CA ASN A 34 5.62 21.44 -0.70
C ASN A 34 5.10 20.68 0.54
N ILE A 35 3.82 20.85 0.88
CA ILE A 35 3.17 20.09 1.96
C ILE A 35 3.22 18.59 1.65
N PHE A 36 2.88 18.20 0.41
CA PHE A 36 2.93 16.81 -0.03
C PHE A 36 4.34 16.22 0.08
N VAL A 37 5.34 16.89 -0.49
CA VAL A 37 6.74 16.43 -0.45
C VAL A 37 7.25 16.32 0.98
N THR A 38 6.94 17.30 1.83
CA THR A 38 7.34 17.29 3.25
C THR A 38 6.71 16.12 4.01
N ARG A 39 5.43 15.81 3.74
CA ARG A 39 4.73 14.70 4.37
C ARG A 39 5.34 13.37 3.97
N VAL A 40 5.55 13.15 2.67
CA VAL A 40 6.17 11.92 2.16
C VAL A 40 7.58 11.73 2.71
N ALA A 41 8.39 12.80 2.71
CA ALA A 41 9.75 12.75 3.24
C ALA A 41 9.78 12.44 4.75
N ARG A 42 8.83 12.96 5.52
CA ARG A 42 8.76 12.72 6.97
C ARG A 42 8.28 11.32 7.32
N GLU A 43 7.29 10.81 6.59
CA GLU A 43 6.65 9.53 6.93
C GLU A 43 7.25 8.34 6.19
N GLN A 44 8.10 8.59 5.18
CA GLN A 44 8.61 7.57 4.26
C GLN A 44 7.47 6.74 3.65
N ALA A 45 6.29 7.35 3.50
CA ALA A 45 5.06 6.72 3.08
C ALA A 45 4.24 7.67 2.20
N VAL A 46 3.49 7.11 1.27
CA VAL A 46 2.59 7.85 0.39
C VAL A 46 1.28 8.14 1.15
N PRO A 47 0.83 9.40 1.27
CA PRO A 47 -0.32 9.79 2.10
C PRO A 47 -1.68 9.48 1.44
N PHE A 48 -1.72 8.47 0.58
CA PHE A 48 -2.93 7.94 -0.02
C PHE A 48 -2.74 6.45 -0.28
N SER A 49 -3.84 5.70 -0.26
CA SER A 49 -3.81 4.26 -0.52
C SER A 49 -3.40 4.00 -1.98
N LEU A 50 -2.21 3.44 -2.17
CA LEU A 50 -1.78 2.91 -3.46
C LEU A 50 -2.50 1.58 -3.69
N LYS A 51 -3.70 1.64 -4.27
CA LYS A 51 -4.37 0.45 -4.79
C LYS A 51 -3.76 0.15 -6.16
N VAL A 52 -2.77 -0.73 -6.21
CA VAL A 52 -2.55 -1.50 -7.43
C VAL A 52 -3.80 -2.36 -7.55
N VAL A 53 -4.67 -2.08 -8.52
CA VAL A 53 -5.57 -3.13 -8.98
C VAL A 53 -4.60 -4.13 -9.59
N PRO A 54 -4.34 -5.29 -8.96
CA PRO A 54 -3.50 -6.27 -9.60
C PRO A 54 -4.11 -6.49 -10.97
N ASP A 55 -3.28 -6.35 -12.02
CA ASP A 55 -3.69 -6.77 -13.34
C ASP A 55 -4.25 -8.18 -13.14
N LYS A 56 -5.49 -8.45 -13.57
CA LYS A 56 -6.14 -9.75 -13.32
C LYS A 56 -5.38 -10.95 -13.93
N ASN A 57 -4.20 -10.68 -14.51
CA ASN A 57 -3.32 -11.58 -15.21
C ASN A 57 -2.00 -11.84 -14.48
N GLU A 58 -1.69 -11.17 -13.35
CA GLU A 58 -0.67 -11.70 -12.44
C GLU A 58 -1.31 -12.85 -11.68
N ALA A 59 -1.18 -14.04 -12.28
CA ALA A 59 -1.55 -15.30 -11.66
C ALA A 59 -0.94 -15.32 -10.25
N PHE A 60 -1.80 -15.29 -9.23
CA PHE A 60 -1.40 -15.70 -7.89
C PHE A 60 -0.54 -16.97 -8.02
N ASP A 61 0.64 -16.98 -7.42
CA ASP A 61 1.49 -18.17 -7.41
C ASP A 61 0.65 -19.37 -6.98
N GLU A 62 0.89 -20.55 -7.57
CA GLU A 62 0.08 -21.75 -7.31
C GLU A 62 0.00 -22.08 -5.81
N GLU A 63 1.03 -21.71 -5.05
CA GLU A 63 1.08 -21.81 -3.59
C GLU A 63 0.08 -20.87 -2.89
N SER A 64 -0.02 -19.61 -3.33
CA SER A 64 -0.98 -18.63 -2.83
C SER A 64 -2.42 -19.04 -3.11
N LYS A 65 -2.70 -19.59 -4.30
CA LYS A 65 -4.02 -20.14 -4.64
C LYS A 65 -4.38 -21.33 -3.76
N LYS A 66 -3.43 -22.24 -3.54
CA LYS A 66 -3.64 -23.44 -2.74
C LYS A 66 -3.94 -23.09 -1.28
N ALA A 67 -3.21 -22.14 -0.69
CA ALA A 67 -3.49 -21.65 0.66
C ALA A 67 -4.89 -21.06 0.75
N MET A 68 -5.25 -20.17 -0.20
CA MET A 68 -6.56 -19.52 -0.21
C MET A 68 -7.73 -20.50 -0.35
N ILE A 69 -7.58 -21.55 -1.17
CA ILE A 69 -8.61 -22.60 -1.33
C ILE A 69 -8.69 -23.47 -0.08
N LYS A 70 -7.55 -23.81 0.55
CA LYS A 70 -7.51 -24.60 1.79
C LYS A 70 -8.23 -23.86 2.93
N GLU A 71 -7.91 -22.59 3.14
CA GLU A 71 -8.59 -21.74 4.14
C GLU A 71 -10.10 -21.66 3.89
N LEU A 72 -10.51 -21.42 2.63
CA LEU A 72 -11.93 -21.35 2.28
C LEU A 72 -12.65 -22.68 2.52
N ALA A 73 -11.98 -23.81 2.30
CA ALA A 73 -12.53 -25.15 2.53
C ALA A 73 -12.64 -25.49 4.03
N ILE A 74 -11.69 -25.05 4.84
CA ILE A 74 -11.72 -25.19 6.31
C ILE A 74 -12.88 -24.36 6.89
N VAL A 75 -13.00 -23.10 6.50
CA VAL A 75 -14.09 -22.20 6.96
C VAL A 75 -15.46 -22.74 6.59
N ASN A 76 -15.60 -23.35 5.41
CA ASN A 76 -16.84 -23.97 4.95
C ASN A 76 -17.05 -25.40 5.49
N GLY A 77 -16.15 -25.93 6.34
CA GLY A 77 -16.28 -27.23 6.99
C GLY A 77 -16.14 -28.44 6.06
N LEU A 78 -15.55 -28.26 4.88
CA LEU A 78 -15.35 -29.32 3.88
C LEU A 78 -14.12 -30.19 4.18
N ILE A 79 -13.17 -29.67 4.97
CA ILE A 79 -11.94 -30.35 5.38
C ILE A 79 -11.71 -30.05 6.88
N PRO A 80 -11.30 -31.02 7.71
CA PRO A 80 -10.91 -30.75 9.09
C PRO A 80 -9.69 -29.81 9.16
N ASP A 81 -9.70 -28.92 10.14
CA ASP A 81 -8.58 -28.04 10.44
C ASP A 81 -7.48 -28.83 11.18
N ASP A 82 -6.60 -29.47 10.41
CA ASP A 82 -5.45 -30.23 10.91
C ASP A 82 -4.20 -29.35 11.12
N ASP A 83 -4.31 -28.02 10.98
CA ASP A 83 -3.17 -27.13 11.18
C ASP A 83 -2.83 -26.99 12.68
N ASN A 84 -1.53 -26.92 12.98
CA ASN A 84 -1.05 -26.76 14.34
C ASN A 84 -1.52 -25.42 14.90
N LYS A 85 -2.41 -25.45 15.89
CA LYS A 85 -2.77 -24.25 16.64
C LYS A 85 -1.53 -23.72 17.36
N VAL A 86 -1.10 -22.54 16.95
CA VAL A 86 -0.07 -21.78 17.65
C VAL A 86 -0.81 -20.88 18.64
N ASP A 87 -0.97 -21.36 19.86
CA ASP A 87 -1.58 -20.59 20.94
C ASP A 87 -0.61 -19.55 21.53
N ASP A 88 0.70 -19.75 21.34
CA ASP A 88 1.77 -18.88 21.83
C ASP A 88 2.83 -18.63 20.73
N LEU A 89 2.97 -17.36 20.35
CA LEU A 89 3.87 -16.92 19.28
C LEU A 89 5.35 -17.02 19.68
N ASP A 90 5.69 -16.78 20.95
CA ASP A 90 7.08 -16.79 21.42
C ASP A 90 7.65 -18.22 21.41
N GLU A 91 6.84 -19.21 21.80
CA GLU A 91 7.24 -20.62 21.73
C GLU A 91 7.40 -21.10 20.28
N TYR A 92 6.56 -20.61 19.37
CA TYR A 92 6.61 -20.94 17.94
C TYR A 92 7.90 -20.46 17.28
N PHE A 93 8.27 -19.19 17.47
CA PHE A 93 9.53 -18.66 16.91
C PHE A 93 10.76 -19.36 17.50
N LYS A 94 10.72 -19.66 18.81
CA LYS A 94 11.78 -20.41 19.48
C LYS A 94 11.96 -21.83 18.92
N LYS A 95 10.89 -22.52 18.50
CA LYS A 95 10.95 -23.84 17.85
C LYS A 95 11.48 -23.77 16.41
N LEU A 96 11.29 -22.65 15.73
CA LEU A 96 11.82 -22.40 14.38
C LEU A 96 13.29 -21.97 14.37
N GLY A 97 13.87 -21.67 15.54
CA GLY A 97 15.28 -21.28 15.67
C GLY A 97 15.58 -19.89 15.10
N VAL A 98 14.57 -19.01 15.05
CA VAL A 98 14.66 -17.61 14.63
C VAL A 98 14.56 -16.70 15.84
#